data_AF-A0AAX1N0D9-F1
#
_entry.id   AF-A0AAX1N0D9-F1
#
_cell.length_a   1.000
_cell.length_b   1.000
_cell.length_c   1.000
_cell.angle_alpha   90.00
_cell.angle_beta   90.00
_cell.angle_gamma   90.00
#
_symmetry.space_group_name_H-M   'P 1'
#
loop_
_entity.id
_entity.type
_entity.pdbx_description
1 polymer ?
#
loop_
_entity_poly.entity_id
_entity_poly.type
_entity_poly.pdbx_seq_one_letter_code
_entity_poly.pdbx_strand_id
1 'polypeptide(L)'
;MNKKHLILLSFIFLIFSCEQKTTQKEETETTEYEEYSLEKDVDINTLNSNDLHSELDSLLNEAMASENLKINFSKQIMDDLVLSGVTIKPKIRKDLEKAIVEVENLKYNEISLGDNDKMMAYDKAVQNLLDALKSLEESVGGFEKYPRPAMLVESIDNSSTRDIFTRGYYNGAAQQWNYLIKDYADKVKKEMPEASLQPVPYFYGEEPI
;
A
#
# COMPACT_ATOMS: atom_id res chain seq x y z
N MET A 1 59.47 -34.56 -6.48
CA MET A 1 60.86 -34.12 -6.28
C MET A 1 61.38 -33.59 -7.60
N ASN A 2 61.73 -32.29 -7.62
CA ASN A 2 62.56 -31.60 -8.63
C ASN A 2 62.08 -31.54 -10.10
N LYS A 3 62.23 -30.47 -10.88
CA LYS A 3 62.52 -29.03 -10.70
C LYS A 3 62.56 -28.47 -12.15
N LYS A 4 61.96 -27.30 -12.37
CA LYS A 4 62.43 -26.19 -13.23
C LYS A 4 62.49 -26.43 -14.76
N HIS A 5 61.59 -25.78 -15.50
CA HIS A 5 61.73 -24.47 -16.17
C HIS A 5 62.48 -24.53 -17.51
N LEU A 6 61.80 -24.12 -18.59
CA LEU A 6 62.39 -23.15 -19.52
C LEU A 6 61.30 -22.34 -20.24
N ILE A 7 61.56 -21.04 -20.34
CA ILE A 7 60.77 -19.95 -20.89
C ILE A 7 61.30 -19.65 -22.31
N LEU A 8 60.41 -19.34 -23.27
CA LEU A 8 60.59 -18.34 -24.36
C LEU A 8 59.26 -18.28 -25.15
N LEU A 9 58.37 -17.28 -25.06
CA LEU A 9 58.44 -15.84 -25.40
C LEU A 9 58.72 -15.58 -26.90
N SER A 10 57.65 -15.29 -27.67
CA SER A 10 57.51 -14.15 -28.61
C SER A 10 56.19 -14.32 -29.39
N PHE A 11 55.12 -13.58 -29.08
CA PHE A 11 54.77 -12.27 -29.65
C PHE A 11 54.88 -12.20 -31.18
N ILE A 12 53.75 -12.29 -31.87
CA ILE A 12 53.44 -11.50 -33.07
C ILE A 12 52.01 -10.98 -32.93
N PHE A 13 51.93 -9.71 -32.57
CA PHE A 13 50.80 -8.81 -32.85
C PHE A 13 50.58 -8.73 -34.35
N LEU A 14 49.32 -8.76 -34.80
CA LEU A 14 48.86 -7.86 -35.86
C LEU A 14 47.41 -7.46 -35.58
N ILE A 15 47.31 -6.38 -34.81
CA ILE A 15 46.17 -5.47 -34.76
C ILE A 15 46.27 -4.59 -36.00
N PHE A 16 45.21 -4.50 -36.79
CA PHE A 16 44.90 -3.35 -37.66
C PHE A 16 43.43 -3.47 -38.09
N SER A 17 42.60 -2.45 -38.17
CA SER A 17 42.53 -1.10 -37.58
C SER A 17 41.25 -0.48 -38.16
N CYS A 18 40.53 0.29 -37.34
CA CYS A 18 39.76 1.50 -37.68
C CYS A 18 38.94 1.81 -36.41
N GLU A 19 39.48 2.50 -35.41
CA GLU A 19 39.87 3.92 -35.41
C GLU A 19 38.64 4.85 -35.50
N GLN A 20 38.17 5.30 -34.34
CA GLN A 20 38.04 6.73 -34.13
C GLN A 20 38.24 7.12 -32.67
N LYS A 21 39.12 8.11 -32.50
CA LYS A 21 39.62 8.72 -31.28
C LYS A 21 38.67 9.80 -30.77
N THR A 22 38.49 9.79 -29.44
CA THR A 22 38.52 10.92 -28.52
C THR A 22 37.50 12.06 -28.70
N THR A 23 36.58 12.18 -27.75
CA THR A 23 36.40 13.40 -26.93
C THR A 23 35.65 13.01 -25.65
N GLN A 24 36.28 13.27 -24.49
CA GLN A 24 35.60 13.34 -23.20
C GLN A 24 34.48 14.40 -23.30
N LYS A 25 33.23 13.96 -23.26
CA LYS A 25 32.16 14.73 -22.64
C LYS A 25 31.76 13.93 -21.41
N GLU A 26 31.76 14.58 -20.25
CA GLU A 26 30.88 14.19 -19.16
C GLU A 26 29.46 14.17 -19.74
N GLU A 27 29.03 13.01 -20.21
CA GLU A 27 27.61 12.70 -20.25
C GLU A 27 27.24 12.53 -18.78
N THR A 28 26.88 13.65 -18.16
CA THR A 28 25.83 13.62 -17.15
C THR A 28 24.73 12.79 -17.79
N GLU A 29 24.53 11.56 -17.33
CA GLU A 29 23.28 10.84 -17.55
C GLU A 29 22.20 11.77 -16.98
N THR A 30 21.69 12.65 -17.82
CA THR A 30 20.32 13.11 -17.69
C THR A 30 19.52 11.85 -17.95
N THR A 31 19.29 11.08 -16.88
CA THR A 31 18.06 10.30 -16.76
C THR A 31 16.95 11.26 -17.15
N GLU A 32 16.44 11.07 -18.36
CA GLU A 32 15.23 11.70 -18.83
C GLU A 32 14.14 11.15 -17.92
N TYR A 33 13.85 11.89 -16.85
CA TYR A 33 12.71 11.62 -15.99
C TYR A 33 11.48 11.71 -16.91
N GLU A 34 10.72 10.62 -17.01
CA GLU A 34 9.43 10.66 -17.69
C GLU A 34 8.61 11.79 -17.06
N GLU A 35 8.35 12.82 -17.86
CA GLU A 35 7.57 13.98 -17.48
C GLU A 35 6.20 13.51 -16.96
N TYR A 36 5.93 13.82 -15.70
CA TYR A 36 4.72 13.43 -14.98
C TYR A 36 3.46 13.99 -15.66
N SER A 37 2.86 13.18 -16.52
CA SER A 37 1.52 13.42 -17.02
C SER A 37 0.55 12.83 -16.01
N LEU A 38 -0.31 13.67 -15.42
CA LEU A 38 -1.65 13.23 -15.01
C LEU A 38 -2.21 12.35 -16.14
N GLU A 39 -2.98 11.31 -15.82
CA GLU A 39 -3.75 10.61 -16.85
C GLU A 39 -4.38 11.67 -17.78
N LYS A 40 -4.20 11.49 -19.10
CA LYS A 40 -4.46 12.48 -20.16
C LYS A 40 -5.87 13.14 -20.14
N ASP A 41 -6.73 12.73 -19.22
CA ASP A 41 -8.13 13.07 -19.11
C ASP A 41 -8.48 14.02 -17.95
N VAL A 42 -7.53 14.40 -17.07
CA VAL A 42 -7.80 15.36 -15.97
C VAL A 42 -7.49 16.80 -16.39
N ASP A 43 -8.52 17.62 -16.64
CA ASP A 43 -8.36 19.05 -16.87
C ASP A 43 -8.16 19.80 -15.54
N ILE A 44 -6.91 20.12 -15.24
CA ILE A 44 -6.48 20.83 -14.03
C ILE A 44 -7.15 22.18 -13.84
N ASN A 45 -7.60 22.84 -14.92
CA ASN A 45 -8.30 24.12 -14.80
C ASN A 45 -9.72 23.96 -14.24
N THR A 46 -10.29 22.76 -14.33
CA THR A 46 -11.64 22.43 -13.84
C THR A 46 -11.63 21.72 -12.49
N LEU A 47 -10.48 21.18 -12.08
CA LEU A 47 -10.29 20.51 -10.79
C LEU A 47 -10.42 21.53 -9.65
N ASN A 48 -11.38 21.36 -8.74
CA ASN A 48 -11.51 22.23 -7.57
C ASN A 48 -10.62 21.71 -6.43
N SER A 49 -9.69 22.55 -5.95
CA SER A 49 -8.71 22.15 -4.92
C SER A 49 -9.39 21.76 -3.59
N ASN A 50 -10.49 22.45 -3.25
CA ASN A 50 -11.20 22.25 -1.99
C ASN A 50 -12.00 20.94 -1.99
N ASP A 51 -12.59 20.60 -3.14
CA ASP A 51 -13.32 19.34 -3.33
C ASP A 51 -12.35 18.16 -3.29
N LEU A 52 -11.20 18.29 -3.97
CA LEU A 52 -10.15 17.26 -3.97
C LEU A 52 -9.57 17.00 -2.57
N HIS A 53 -9.29 18.08 -1.80
CA HIS A 53 -8.81 17.92 -0.43
C HIS A 53 -9.86 17.25 0.46
N SER A 54 -11.14 17.59 0.30
CA SER A 54 -12.24 16.96 1.04
C SER A 54 -12.41 15.49 0.67
N GLU A 55 -12.19 15.15 -0.60
CA GLU A 55 -12.21 13.77 -1.10
C GLU A 55 -11.09 12.93 -0.48
N LEU A 56 -9.86 13.46 -0.42
CA LEU A 56 -8.73 12.82 0.26
C LEU A 56 -9.05 12.49 1.72
N ASP A 57 -9.56 13.47 2.46
CA ASP A 57 -9.94 13.28 3.86
C ASP A 57 -11.05 12.22 4.01
N SER A 58 -12.04 12.25 3.12
CA SER A 58 -13.14 11.28 3.13
C SER A 58 -12.64 9.86 2.89
N LEU A 59 -11.80 9.66 1.87
CA LEU A 59 -11.27 8.34 1.50
C LEU A 59 -10.33 7.79 2.58
N LEU A 60 -9.48 8.64 3.16
CA LEU A 60 -8.60 8.23 4.25
C LEU A 60 -9.40 7.81 5.49
N ASN A 61 -10.40 8.61 5.88
CA ASN A 61 -11.28 8.28 6.99
C ASN A 61 -12.06 6.99 6.74
N GLU A 62 -12.55 6.77 5.52
CA GLU A 62 -13.21 5.53 5.14
C GLU A 62 -12.29 4.32 5.29
N ALA A 63 -11.05 4.41 4.77
CA ALA A 63 -10.07 3.34 4.90
C ALA A 63 -9.78 3.05 6.39
N MET A 64 -9.52 4.06 7.21
CA MET A 64 -9.29 3.87 8.65
C MET A 64 -10.50 3.29 9.39
N ALA A 65 -11.71 3.70 9.02
CA ALA A 65 -12.94 3.16 9.59
C ALA A 65 -13.12 1.69 9.22
N SER A 66 -12.81 1.30 7.99
CA SER A 66 -12.78 -0.09 7.52
C SER A 66 -11.86 -0.95 8.39
N GLU A 67 -10.66 -0.46 8.69
CA GLU A 67 -9.71 -1.21 9.53
C GLU A 67 -10.22 -1.43 10.97
N ASN A 68 -10.82 -0.40 11.56
CA ASN A 68 -11.42 -0.52 12.89
C ASN A 68 -12.62 -1.46 12.89
N LEU A 69 -13.42 -1.46 11.82
CA LEU A 69 -14.57 -2.36 11.67
C LEU A 69 -14.10 -3.82 11.75
N LYS A 70 -13.06 -4.20 11.01
CA LYS A 70 -12.56 -5.58 10.99
C LYS A 70 -12.16 -6.07 12.36
N ILE A 71 -11.33 -5.31 13.06
CA ILE A 71 -10.87 -5.61 14.42
C ILE A 71 -12.07 -5.77 15.37
N ASN A 72 -12.98 -4.80 15.37
CA ASN A 72 -14.11 -4.78 16.31
C ASN A 72 -15.11 -5.91 16.04
N PHE A 73 -15.38 -6.19 14.76
CA PHE A 73 -16.32 -7.23 14.36
C PHE A 73 -15.74 -8.63 14.62
N SER A 74 -14.44 -8.85 14.40
CA SER A 74 -13.79 -10.11 14.76
C SER A 74 -13.87 -10.42 16.26
N LYS A 75 -13.73 -9.40 17.12
CA LYS A 75 -13.93 -9.55 18.58
C LYS A 75 -15.38 -9.90 18.90
N GLN A 76 -16.34 -9.19 18.32
CA GLN A 76 -17.77 -9.42 18.55
C GLN A 76 -18.23 -10.81 18.10
N ILE A 77 -17.71 -11.33 16.99
CA ILE A 77 -18.03 -12.68 16.50
C ILE A 77 -17.71 -13.73 17.57
N MET A 78 -16.53 -13.65 18.19
CA MET A 78 -16.11 -14.59 19.24
C MET A 78 -17.04 -14.54 20.46
N ASP A 79 -17.39 -13.33 20.91
CA ASP A 79 -18.26 -13.11 22.07
C ASP A 79 -19.69 -13.61 21.80
N ASP A 80 -20.24 -13.28 20.64
CA ASP A 80 -21.61 -13.64 20.26
C ASP A 80 -21.80 -15.15 20.12
N LEU A 81 -20.81 -15.86 19.58
CA LEU A 81 -20.84 -17.32 19.50
C LEU A 81 -20.83 -17.96 20.89
N VAL A 82 -19.97 -17.47 21.80
CA VAL A 82 -19.92 -17.96 23.19
C VAL A 82 -21.24 -17.71 23.91
N LEU A 83 -21.81 -16.51 23.78
CA LEU A 83 -23.11 -16.15 24.35
C LEU A 83 -24.25 -17.02 23.79
N SER A 84 -24.11 -17.48 22.55
CA SER A 84 -25.04 -18.41 21.88
C SER A 84 -24.82 -19.89 22.28
N GLY A 85 -23.93 -20.17 23.23
CA GLY A 85 -23.64 -21.51 23.73
C GLY A 85 -22.69 -22.34 22.85
N VAL A 86 -22.01 -21.72 21.89
CA VAL A 86 -21.05 -22.40 21.02
C VAL A 86 -19.74 -22.65 21.79
N THR A 87 -19.32 -23.92 21.82
CA THR A 87 -18.00 -24.28 22.37
C THR A 87 -16.94 -24.18 21.27
N ILE A 88 -16.15 -23.11 21.29
CA ILE A 88 -15.07 -22.89 20.34
C ILE A 88 -13.81 -23.63 20.81
N LYS A 89 -13.19 -24.39 19.91
CA LYS A 89 -11.96 -25.15 20.21
C LYS A 89 -10.85 -24.18 20.65
N PRO A 90 -10.07 -24.48 21.72
CA PRO A 90 -9.05 -23.56 22.25
C PRO A 90 -8.02 -23.08 21.21
N LYS A 91 -7.64 -23.96 20.28
CA LYS A 91 -6.72 -23.60 19.20
C LYS A 91 -7.31 -22.53 18.28
N ILE A 92 -8.56 -22.72 17.83
CA ILE A 92 -9.27 -21.78 16.94
C ILE A 92 -9.42 -20.41 17.59
N ARG A 93 -9.83 -20.39 18.87
CA ARG A 93 -9.89 -19.17 19.67
C ARG A 93 -8.54 -18.45 19.69
N LYS A 94 -7.48 -19.16 20.05
CA LYS A 94 -6.13 -18.60 20.15
C LYS A 94 -5.61 -18.07 18.81
N ASP A 95 -5.87 -18.79 17.72
CA ASP A 95 -5.44 -18.40 16.39
C ASP A 95 -6.14 -17.10 15.96
N LEU A 96 -7.46 -16.97 16.20
CA LEU A 96 -8.18 -15.72 15.92
C LEU A 96 -7.74 -14.57 16.83
N GLU A 97 -7.61 -14.79 18.14
CA GLU A 97 -7.13 -13.77 19.09
C GLU A 97 -5.73 -13.25 18.69
N LYS A 98 -4.84 -14.15 18.27
CA LYS A 98 -3.51 -13.77 17.76
C LYS A 98 -3.63 -12.90 16.50
N ALA A 99 -4.46 -13.30 15.54
CA ALA A 99 -4.62 -12.56 14.29
C ALA A 99 -5.22 -11.15 14.52
N ILE A 100 -6.20 -11.03 15.42
CA ILE A 100 -6.76 -9.74 15.84
C ILE A 100 -5.66 -8.83 16.41
N VAL A 101 -4.85 -9.34 17.34
CA VAL A 101 -3.75 -8.58 17.96
C VAL A 101 -2.70 -8.18 16.92
N GLU A 102 -2.41 -9.05 15.95
CA GLU A 102 -1.46 -8.76 14.87
C GLU A 102 -1.95 -7.59 13.99
N VAL A 103 -3.22 -7.60 13.58
CA VAL A 103 -3.84 -6.50 12.83
C VAL A 103 -3.85 -5.21 13.66
N GLU A 104 -4.19 -5.27 14.95
CA GLU A 104 -4.18 -4.10 15.84
C GLU A 104 -2.80 -3.45 15.96
N ASN A 105 -1.75 -4.27 16.08
CA ASN A 105 -0.38 -3.78 16.25
C ASN A 105 0.22 -3.22 14.95
N LEU A 106 -0.15 -3.79 13.80
CA LEU A 106 0.39 -3.41 12.50
C LEU A 106 -0.44 -2.33 11.80
N LYS A 107 -1.63 -2.00 12.32
CA LYS A 107 -2.51 -0.98 11.76
C LYS A 107 -1.74 0.32 11.49
N TYR A 108 -1.80 0.78 10.25
CA TYR A 108 -1.24 2.06 9.86
C TYR A 108 -2.08 3.21 10.46
N ASN A 109 -1.51 4.40 10.45
CA ASN A 109 -2.13 5.66 10.87
C ASN A 109 -1.61 6.79 9.96
N GLU A 110 -2.07 8.01 10.18
CA GLU A 110 -1.70 9.17 9.35
C GLU A 110 -0.18 9.38 9.26
N ILE A 111 0.57 9.01 10.32
CA ILE A 111 2.02 9.18 10.40
C ILE A 111 2.78 8.10 9.62
N SER A 112 2.21 6.90 9.56
CA SER A 112 2.86 5.72 8.96
C SER A 112 2.25 5.30 7.62
N LEU A 113 1.29 6.08 7.14
CA LEU A 113 0.85 6.06 5.75
C LEU A 113 2.02 6.50 4.85
N GLY A 114 2.26 5.80 3.76
CA GLY A 114 3.45 5.98 2.90
C GLY A 114 4.63 5.04 3.22
N ASP A 115 4.58 4.29 4.32
CA ASP A 115 5.55 3.21 4.60
C ASP A 115 5.09 1.91 3.92
N ASN A 116 5.65 1.62 2.75
CA ASN A 116 5.31 0.44 1.95
C ASN A 116 5.50 -0.88 2.73
N ASP A 117 6.57 -1.02 3.51
CA ASP A 117 6.84 -2.24 4.28
C ASP A 117 5.79 -2.43 5.36
N LYS A 118 5.41 -1.34 6.03
CA LYS A 118 4.33 -1.39 7.02
C LYS A 118 2.99 -1.74 6.39
N MET A 119 2.67 -1.16 5.24
CA MET A 119 1.42 -1.44 4.52
C MET A 119 1.33 -2.90 4.08
N MET A 120 2.42 -3.45 3.54
CA MET A 120 2.50 -4.88 3.18
C MET A 120 2.36 -5.80 4.41
N ALA A 121 3.02 -5.45 5.51
CA ALA A 121 2.89 -6.21 6.76
C ALA A 121 1.45 -6.17 7.29
N TYR A 122 0.79 -5.02 7.20
CA TYR A 122 -0.60 -4.84 7.58
C TYR A 122 -1.55 -5.70 6.73
N ASP A 123 -1.42 -5.65 5.40
CA ASP A 123 -2.26 -6.45 4.51
C ASP A 123 -2.10 -7.95 4.76
N LYS A 124 -0.86 -8.37 5.04
CA LYS A 124 -0.61 -9.76 5.42
C LYS A 124 -1.29 -10.13 6.73
N ALA A 125 -1.31 -9.25 7.72
CA ALA A 125 -2.02 -9.46 8.98
C ALA A 125 -3.54 -9.55 8.76
N VAL A 126 -4.11 -8.69 7.90
CA VAL A 126 -5.53 -8.76 7.53
C VAL A 126 -5.86 -10.09 6.84
N GLN A 127 -5.02 -10.55 5.90
CA GLN A 127 -5.24 -11.87 5.29
C GLN A 127 -5.21 -13.00 6.33
N ASN A 128 -4.28 -12.96 7.28
CA ASN A 128 -4.22 -13.95 8.35
C ASN A 128 -5.48 -13.90 9.26
N LEU A 129 -6.06 -12.71 9.48
CA LEU A 129 -7.33 -12.54 10.18
C LEU A 129 -8.49 -13.19 9.43
N LEU A 130 -8.59 -12.96 8.12
CA LEU A 130 -9.63 -13.57 7.27
C LEU A 130 -9.51 -15.10 7.28
N ASP A 131 -8.30 -15.64 7.18
CA ASP A 131 -8.05 -17.09 7.25
C ASP A 131 -8.44 -17.68 8.62
N ALA A 132 -8.20 -16.94 9.70
CA ALA A 132 -8.59 -17.34 11.06
C ALA A 132 -10.11 -17.29 11.27
N LEU A 133 -10.80 -16.30 10.71
CA LEU A 133 -12.27 -16.22 10.71
C LEU A 133 -12.88 -17.38 9.94
N LYS A 134 -12.38 -17.67 8.74
CA LYS A 134 -12.82 -18.84 7.97
C LYS A 134 -12.61 -20.15 8.73
N SER A 135 -11.47 -20.30 9.40
CA SER A 135 -11.19 -21.46 10.24
C SER A 135 -12.17 -21.57 11.43
N LEU A 136 -12.59 -20.44 11.99
CA LEU A 136 -13.64 -20.39 13.01
C LEU A 136 -14.98 -20.85 12.44
N GLU A 137 -15.41 -20.32 11.30
CA GLU A 137 -16.65 -20.70 10.62
C GLU A 137 -16.71 -22.20 10.35
N GLU A 138 -15.66 -22.76 9.74
CA GLU A 138 -15.55 -24.20 9.45
C GLU A 138 -15.56 -25.07 10.73
N SER A 139 -15.11 -24.51 11.86
CA SER A 139 -15.10 -25.22 13.14
C SER A 139 -16.46 -25.24 13.86
N VAL A 140 -17.34 -24.30 13.52
CA VAL A 140 -18.68 -24.15 14.10
C VAL A 140 -19.68 -24.80 13.15
N GLY A 141 -20.17 -25.99 13.52
CA GLY A 141 -21.13 -26.72 12.69
C GLY A 141 -22.43 -25.94 12.47
N GLY A 142 -22.62 -25.47 11.24
CA GLY A 142 -23.77 -24.65 10.85
C GLY A 142 -23.64 -23.19 11.32
N PHE A 143 -22.51 -22.55 11.04
CA PHE A 143 -22.21 -21.16 11.40
C PHE A 143 -23.32 -20.18 10.95
N GLU A 144 -23.96 -20.45 9.81
CA GLU A 144 -25.07 -19.67 9.27
C GLU A 144 -26.30 -19.60 10.20
N LYS A 145 -26.40 -20.49 11.19
CA LYS A 145 -27.46 -20.48 12.21
C LYS A 145 -27.27 -19.41 13.27
N TYR A 146 -26.16 -18.68 13.25
CA TYR A 146 -25.86 -17.56 14.13
C TYR A 146 -25.87 -16.26 13.29
N PRO A 147 -27.04 -15.62 13.09
CA PRO A 147 -27.21 -14.59 12.07
C PRO A 147 -26.30 -13.39 12.27
N ARG A 148 -26.10 -12.94 13.52
CA ARG A 148 -25.23 -11.80 13.81
C ARG A 148 -23.76 -12.12 13.52
N PRO A 149 -23.15 -13.20 14.04
CA PRO A 149 -21.82 -13.63 13.60
C PRO A 149 -21.65 -13.74 12.08
N ALA A 150 -22.62 -14.35 11.38
CA ALA A 150 -22.60 -14.46 9.92
C ALA A 150 -22.59 -13.11 9.21
N MET A 151 -23.46 -12.18 9.63
CA MET A 151 -23.49 -10.81 9.09
C MET A 151 -22.19 -10.04 9.36
N LEU A 152 -21.56 -10.26 10.50
CA LEU A 152 -20.29 -9.61 10.85
C LEU A 152 -19.14 -10.12 9.98
N VAL A 153 -19.07 -11.43 9.70
CA VAL A 153 -18.10 -11.99 8.74
C VAL A 153 -18.32 -11.39 7.36
N GLU A 154 -19.55 -11.38 6.86
CA GLU A 154 -19.88 -10.78 5.56
C GLU A 154 -19.48 -9.29 5.49
N SER A 155 -19.70 -8.54 6.57
CA SER A 155 -19.29 -7.14 6.65
C SER A 155 -17.77 -6.97 6.60
N ILE A 156 -17.02 -7.87 7.22
CA ILE A 156 -15.55 -7.90 7.17
C ILE A 156 -15.07 -8.18 5.75
N ASP A 157 -15.62 -9.20 5.09
CA ASP A 157 -15.23 -9.58 3.72
C ASP A 157 -15.54 -8.46 2.71
N ASN A 158 -16.72 -7.86 2.83
CA ASN A 158 -17.13 -6.72 2.00
C ASN A 158 -16.23 -5.52 2.22
N SER A 159 -15.88 -5.20 3.47
CA SER A 159 -14.97 -4.10 3.79
C SER A 159 -13.56 -4.34 3.21
N SER A 160 -13.04 -5.57 3.34
CA SER A 160 -11.71 -5.94 2.84
C SER A 160 -11.63 -5.87 1.31
N THR A 161 -12.72 -6.24 0.62
CA THR A 161 -12.82 -6.09 -0.84
C THR A 161 -12.87 -4.62 -1.24
N ARG A 162 -13.57 -3.78 -0.47
CA ARG A 162 -13.73 -2.36 -0.77
C ARG A 162 -12.43 -1.57 -0.60
N ASP A 163 -11.56 -1.95 0.34
CA ASP A 163 -10.32 -1.22 0.60
C ASP A 163 -9.44 -1.07 -0.64
N ILE A 164 -9.39 -2.06 -1.52
CA ILE A 164 -8.60 -2.00 -2.76
C ILE A 164 -9.04 -0.78 -3.59
N PHE A 165 -10.35 -0.57 -3.70
CA PHE A 165 -10.92 0.56 -4.43
C PHE A 165 -10.72 1.86 -3.66
N THR A 166 -11.03 1.90 -2.36
CA THR A 166 -10.89 3.12 -1.54
C THR A 166 -9.44 3.62 -1.53
N ARG A 167 -8.46 2.73 -1.35
CA ARG A 167 -7.03 3.06 -1.37
C ARG A 167 -6.56 3.43 -2.77
N GLY A 168 -7.08 2.79 -3.82
CA GLY A 168 -6.81 3.15 -5.21
C GLY A 168 -7.29 4.56 -5.55
N TYR A 169 -8.54 4.89 -5.20
CA TYR A 169 -9.08 6.24 -5.39
C TYR A 169 -8.33 7.28 -4.56
N TYR A 170 -7.96 6.95 -3.32
CA TYR A 170 -7.13 7.83 -2.50
C TYR A 170 -5.80 8.12 -3.17
N ASN A 171 -5.09 7.10 -3.66
CA ASN A 171 -3.83 7.29 -4.37
C ASN A 171 -3.98 8.17 -5.61
N GLY A 172 -5.05 8.01 -6.38
CA GLY A 172 -5.35 8.87 -7.53
C GLY A 172 -5.58 10.33 -7.12
N ALA A 173 -6.38 10.56 -6.07
CA ALA A 173 -6.60 11.90 -5.53
C ALA A 173 -5.31 12.50 -4.95
N ALA A 174 -4.48 11.69 -4.29
CA ALA A 174 -3.20 12.10 -3.73
C ALA A 174 -2.24 12.54 -4.83
N GLN A 175 -2.20 11.80 -5.93
CA GLN A 175 -1.41 12.16 -7.11
C GLN A 175 -1.85 13.51 -7.68
N GLN A 176 -3.15 13.72 -7.84
CA GLN A 176 -3.69 15.00 -8.33
C GLN A 176 -3.37 16.15 -7.39
N TRP A 177 -3.52 15.96 -6.07
CA TRP A 177 -3.22 16.98 -5.07
C TRP A 177 -1.74 17.35 -5.06
N ASN A 178 -0.86 16.34 -5.02
CA ASN A 178 0.58 16.52 -4.99
C ASN A 178 1.08 17.25 -6.24
N TYR A 179 0.51 16.96 -7.41
CA TYR A 179 0.77 17.70 -8.64
C TYR A 179 0.26 19.15 -8.56
N LEU A 180 -0.98 19.35 -8.09
CA LEU A 180 -1.61 20.67 -8.01
C LEU A 180 -0.85 21.63 -7.09
N ILE A 181 -0.35 21.16 -5.95
CA ILE A 181 0.43 21.99 -5.03
C ILE A 181 1.85 22.26 -5.52
N LYS A 182 2.42 21.37 -6.36
CA LYS A 182 3.77 21.52 -6.94
C LYS A 182 3.73 22.55 -8.07
N ASP A 183 2.81 22.38 -9.02
CA ASP A 183 2.84 23.10 -10.30
C ASP A 183 1.78 24.22 -10.41
N TYR A 184 0.74 24.19 -9.57
CA TYR A 184 -0.39 25.12 -9.61
C TYR A 184 -0.70 25.75 -8.23
N ALA A 185 0.32 25.93 -7.39
CA ALA A 185 0.20 26.43 -6.02
C ALA A 185 -0.61 27.74 -5.91
N ASP A 186 -0.49 28.65 -6.88
CA ASP A 186 -1.22 29.92 -6.90
C ASP A 186 -2.74 29.73 -7.07
N LYS A 187 -3.15 28.73 -7.87
CA LYS A 187 -4.56 28.35 -8.00
C LYS A 187 -5.08 27.81 -6.66
N VAL A 188 -4.31 26.93 -6.02
CA VAL A 188 -4.68 26.36 -4.72
C VAL A 188 -4.82 27.46 -3.67
N LYS A 189 -3.88 28.40 -3.57
CA LYS A 189 -3.97 29.53 -2.62
C LYS A 189 -5.13 30.47 -2.91
N LYS A 190 -5.52 30.62 -4.18
CA LYS A 190 -6.68 31.43 -4.54
C LYS A 190 -7.99 30.77 -4.07
N GLU A 191 -8.09 29.45 -4.22
CA GLU A 191 -9.28 28.68 -3.84
C GLU A 191 -9.33 28.36 -2.35
N MET A 192 -8.17 28.15 -1.73
CA MET A 192 -7.98 27.78 -0.33
C MET A 192 -6.87 28.65 0.32
N PRO A 193 -7.16 29.93 0.64
CA PRO A 193 -6.12 30.88 1.12
C PRO A 193 -5.37 30.46 2.38
N GLU A 194 -6.03 29.70 3.25
CA GLU A 194 -5.48 29.25 4.54
C GLU A 194 -4.92 27.82 4.49
N ALA A 195 -4.93 27.16 3.32
CA ALA A 195 -4.48 25.77 3.21
C ALA A 195 -2.97 25.65 3.38
N SER A 196 -2.56 24.65 4.15
CA SER A 196 -1.18 24.19 4.18
C SER A 196 -0.90 23.39 2.91
N LEU A 197 -0.06 23.93 2.02
CA LEU A 197 0.35 23.24 0.79
C LEU A 197 1.45 22.22 1.11
N GLN A 198 1.07 21.07 1.64
CA GLN A 198 1.97 19.95 1.88
C GLN A 198 1.53 18.74 1.05
N PRO A 199 2.50 17.97 0.53
CA PRO A 199 2.17 16.73 -0.14
C PRO A 199 1.55 15.75 0.85
N VAL A 200 0.68 14.88 0.33
CA VAL A 200 0.07 13.80 1.08
C VAL A 200 0.70 12.47 0.66
N PRO A 201 0.90 11.53 1.59
CA PRO A 201 1.49 10.23 1.29
C PRO A 201 0.53 9.36 0.46
N TYR A 202 1.05 8.31 -0.17
CA TYR A 202 0.26 7.27 -0.83
C TYR A 202 0.10 6.05 0.08
N PHE A 203 -0.94 5.23 -0.16
CA PHE A 203 -1.05 3.90 0.45
C PHE A 203 0.01 2.92 -0.04
N TYR A 204 0.35 3.00 -1.33
CA TYR A 204 1.35 2.16 -1.99
C TYR A 204 2.01 2.95 -3.12
N GLY A 205 3.24 2.55 -3.45
CA GLY A 205 4.04 3.20 -4.48
C GLY A 205 4.99 4.23 -3.89
N GLU A 206 5.82 4.81 -4.74
CA GLU A 206 6.73 5.90 -4.35
C GLU A 206 6.14 7.24 -4.78
N GLU A 207 6.54 8.28 -4.05
CA GLU A 207 6.32 9.65 -4.50
C GLU A 207 6.92 9.79 -5.91
N PRO A 208 6.17 10.37 -6.85
CA PRO A 208 6.74 10.72 -8.12
C PRO A 208 7.83 11.79 -7.93
N ILE A 209 9.11 11.42 -8.11
CA ILE A 209 10.29 12.29 -7.94
C ILE A 209 10.25 13.44 -8.96
#